data_AF-A0A2H9LUI1-F1
#
_entry.id   AF-A0A2H9LUI1-F1
#
_cell.length_a   1.000
_cell.length_b   1.000
_cell.length_c   1.000
_cell.angle_alpha   90.00
_cell.angle_beta   90.00
_cell.angle_gamma   90.00
#
_symmetry.space_group_name_H-M   'P 1'
#
loop_
_entity.id
_entity.type
_entity.pdbx_description
1 polymer ?
#
loop_
_entity_poly.entity_id
_entity_poly.type
_entity_poly.pdbx_seq_one_letter_code
_entity_poly.pdbx_strand_id
1 'polypeptide(L)'
;MIGEDKILLMQGRLRAEEEADLIEETMRKIGKSKKFKGIELAVFSPKSSNLPIGIYIRKSIADLLVGQQDVLTVIGPASIVREIKKDPTKMQLLLKGK
;
A
#
# COMPACT_ATOMS: atom_id res chain seq x y z
N MET A 1 8.60 -9.98 -1.24
CA MET A 1 9.54 -9.13 -0.48
C MET A 1 9.58 -7.73 -1.07
N ILE A 2 9.38 -6.71 -0.24
CA ILE A 2 9.31 -5.30 -0.65
C ILE A 2 10.74 -4.76 -0.78
N GLY A 3 11.13 -4.22 -1.93
CA GLY A 3 12.42 -3.54 -2.11
C GLY A 3 12.36 -2.05 -1.74
N GLU A 4 13.52 -1.37 -1.70
CA GLU A 4 13.64 0.04 -1.27
C GLU A 4 12.78 1.04 -2.04
N ASP A 5 12.38 0.73 -3.28
CA ASP A 5 11.52 1.57 -4.12
C ASP A 5 10.29 0.81 -4.65
N LYS A 6 9.91 -0.30 -4.01
CA LYS A 6 8.79 -1.13 -4.46
C LYS A 6 7.57 -0.95 -3.56
N ILE A 7 6.39 -0.95 -4.18
CA ILE A 7 5.11 -0.98 -3.49
C ILE A 7 4.40 -2.28 -3.87
N LEU A 8 3.83 -2.96 -2.88
CA LEU A 8 2.95 -4.09 -3.08
C LEU A 8 1.52 -3.68 -2.77
N LEU A 9 0.61 -4.06 -3.66
CA LEU A 9 -0.83 -3.91 -3.50
C LEU A 9 -1.43 -5.30 -3.28
N MET A 10 -2.26 -5.44 -2.25
CA MET A 10 -2.88 -6.71 -1.87
C MET A 10 -4.36 -6.54 -1.56
N GLN A 11 -5.19 -7.50 -1.97
CA GLN A 11 -6.58 -7.56 -1.53
C GLN A 11 -6.69 -8.00 -0.08
N GLY A 12 -7.66 -7.45 0.64
CA GLY A 12 -7.92 -7.82 2.02
C GLY A 12 -6.92 -7.18 2.98
N ARG A 13 -6.85 -7.73 4.19
CA ARG A 13 -5.94 -7.29 5.25
C ARG A 13 -5.03 -8.44 5.64
N LEU A 14 -3.82 -8.11 6.08
CA LEU A 14 -2.98 -9.05 6.80
C LEU A 14 -3.46 -9.16 8.25
N ARG A 15 -3.25 -10.32 8.86
CA ARG A 15 -3.37 -10.51 10.31
C ARG A 15 -2.19 -9.82 11.00
N ALA A 16 -2.35 -9.44 12.26
CA ALA A 16 -1.31 -8.71 13.00
C ALA A 16 0.02 -9.46 13.04
N GLU A 17 -0.02 -10.78 13.14
CA GLU A 17 1.16 -11.65 13.13
C GLU A 17 1.84 -11.64 11.76
N GLU A 18 1.05 -11.66 10.67
CA GLU A 18 1.56 -11.60 9.30
C GLU A 18 2.18 -10.24 8.97
N GLU A 19 1.61 -9.15 9.51
CA GLU A 19 2.20 -7.82 9.40
C GLU A 19 3.54 -7.75 10.12
N ALA A 20 3.60 -8.25 11.36
CA ALA A 20 4.81 -8.28 12.17
C ALA A 20 5.93 -9.10 11.48
N ASP A 21 5.60 -10.30 11.00
CA ASP A 21 6.52 -11.18 10.28
C ASP A 21 7.05 -10.50 9.01
N LEU A 22 6.17 -9.85 8.23
CA LEU A 22 6.57 -9.16 7.01
C LEU A 22 7.52 -7.99 7.27
N ILE A 23 7.24 -7.22 8.33
CA ILE A 23 8.09 -6.11 8.77
C ILE A 23 9.46 -6.65 9.21
N GLU A 24 9.47 -7.66 10.09
CA GLU A 24 10.69 -8.24 10.63
C GLU A 24 11.58 -8.81 9.51
N GLU A 25 10.99 -9.64 8.64
CA GLU A 25 11.68 -10.24 7.49
C GLU A 25 12.29 -9.20 6.56
N THR A 26 11.55 -8.11 6.31
CA THR A 26 12.03 -7.05 5.43
C THR A 26 13.15 -6.24 6.09
N MET A 27 12.99 -5.88 7.36
CA MET A 27 14.01 -5.16 8.12
C MET A 27 15.31 -5.96 8.23
N ARG A 28 15.23 -7.27 8.46
CA ARG A 28 16.41 -8.15 8.52
C ARG A 28 17.19 -8.19 7.22
N LYS A 29 16.50 -8.12 6.08
CA LYS A 29 17.12 -8.22 4.74
C LYS A 29 17.57 -6.87 4.16
N ILE A 30 16.85 -5.78 4.44
CA ILE A 30 17.07 -4.46 3.80
C ILE A 30 17.58 -3.40 4.79
N GLY A 31 17.43 -3.60 6.09
CA GLY A 31 17.71 -2.61 7.15
C GLY A 31 19.15 -2.09 7.26
N LYS A 32 20.04 -2.48 6.35
CA LYS A 32 21.41 -1.94 6.23
C LYS A 32 21.49 -0.67 5.37
N SER A 33 20.44 -0.32 4.61
CA SER A 33 20.42 0.92 3.82
C SER A 33 20.05 2.14 4.67
N LYS A 34 20.94 3.14 4.71
CA LYS A 34 20.71 4.42 5.43
C LYS A 34 19.50 5.20 4.91
N LYS A 35 19.07 4.95 3.67
CA LYS A 35 17.92 5.62 3.05
C LYS A 35 16.59 4.93 3.39
N PHE A 36 16.64 3.64 3.73
CA PHE A 36 15.47 2.85 4.05
C PHE A 36 15.06 3.04 5.50
N LYS A 37 13.95 3.75 5.73
CA LYS A 37 13.42 4.05 7.07
C LYS A 37 12.51 2.96 7.64
N GLY A 38 12.39 1.83 6.94
CA GLY A 38 11.50 0.72 7.27
C GLY A 38 10.33 0.54 6.32
N ILE A 39 9.50 -0.47 6.59
CA ILE A 39 8.23 -0.73 5.90
C ILE A 39 7.09 -0.02 6.63
N GLU A 40 6.06 0.39 5.88
CA GLU A 40 4.75 0.75 6.42
C GLU A 40 3.64 0.07 5.59
N LEU A 41 2.50 -0.17 6.25
CA LEU A 41 1.30 -0.72 5.66
C LEU A 41 0.16 0.29 5.76
N ALA A 42 -0.65 0.40 4.71
CA ALA A 42 -1.79 1.29 4.64
C ALA A 42 -3.00 0.56 4.04
N VAL A 43 -4.11 0.51 4.79
CA VAL A 43 -5.34 -0.17 4.37
C VAL A 43 -6.37 0.87 3.89
N PHE A 44 -6.93 0.65 2.71
CA PHE A 44 -7.91 1.51 2.05
C PHE A 44 -9.23 0.74 1.83
N SER A 45 -10.37 1.38 2.15
CA SER A 45 -11.71 0.76 2.03
C SER A 45 -12.79 1.79 1.60
N PRO A 46 -13.81 1.42 0.79
CA PRO A 46 -14.73 2.32 0.09
C PRO A 46 -16.00 2.75 0.84
N LYS A 47 -16.19 2.49 2.15
CA LYS A 47 -17.45 2.78 2.88
C LYS A 47 -17.88 4.27 3.02
N SER A 48 -17.43 5.20 2.17
CA SER A 48 -17.97 6.57 2.09
C SER A 48 -17.84 7.20 0.68
N SER A 49 -18.93 7.76 0.17
CA SER A 49 -19.25 8.07 -1.23
C SER A 49 -18.76 9.45 -1.77
N ASN A 50 -18.66 9.57 -3.13
CA ASN A 50 -18.80 10.78 -4.02
C ASN A 50 -17.63 11.58 -4.72
N LEU A 51 -16.34 11.19 -4.90
CA LEU A 51 -15.29 12.20 -5.33
C LEU A 51 -14.06 11.76 -6.19
N PRO A 52 -13.49 12.64 -7.10
CA PRO A 52 -12.43 12.53 -8.17
C PRO A 52 -11.23 11.61 -7.90
N ILE A 53 -10.72 10.87 -8.94
CA ILE A 53 -9.72 9.76 -9.07
C ILE A 53 -8.88 9.23 -7.88
N GLY A 54 -8.81 9.97 -6.80
CA GLY A 54 -9.47 9.45 -5.62
C GLY A 54 -10.77 8.64 -5.89
N ILE A 55 -11.62 8.84 -6.95
CA ILE A 55 -12.78 8.00 -7.41
C ILE A 55 -12.33 6.64 -7.99
N TYR A 56 -11.10 6.52 -8.49
CA TYR A 56 -10.69 5.31 -9.22
C TYR A 56 -9.44 4.61 -8.66
N ILE A 57 -8.65 5.23 -7.78
CA ILE A 57 -8.13 4.45 -6.65
C ILE A 57 -9.34 3.90 -5.87
N ARG A 58 -10.42 4.67 -5.72
CA ARG A 58 -11.75 4.16 -5.30
C ARG A 58 -12.42 3.14 -6.26
N LYS A 59 -11.96 2.90 -7.50
CA LYS A 59 -12.57 1.91 -8.42
C LYS A 59 -11.67 0.75 -8.82
N SER A 60 -10.35 0.87 -8.73
CA SER A 60 -9.44 -0.27 -8.73
C SER A 60 -9.30 -0.87 -7.32
N ILE A 61 -9.64 -0.11 -6.25
CA ILE A 61 -10.25 -0.65 -5.02
C ILE A 61 -11.55 -1.40 -5.38
N ALA A 62 -12.40 -0.87 -6.26
CA ALA A 62 -13.69 -1.48 -6.62
C ALA A 62 -13.66 -2.64 -7.64
N ASP A 63 -12.54 -2.89 -8.32
CA ASP A 63 -12.45 -3.93 -9.38
C ASP A 63 -11.48 -5.06 -9.04
N LEU A 64 -10.56 -4.88 -8.07
CA LEU A 64 -9.99 -6.02 -7.33
C LEU A 64 -11.13 -6.81 -6.60
N LEU A 65 -12.22 -6.08 -6.35
CA LEU A 65 -13.49 -6.40 -5.71
C LEU A 65 -14.55 -7.11 -6.57
N VAL A 66 -14.33 -7.28 -7.88
CA VAL A 66 -15.15 -8.24 -8.65
C VAL A 66 -14.77 -9.70 -8.29
N GLY A 67 -13.93 -9.88 -7.26
CA GLY A 67 -14.17 -10.82 -6.17
C GLY A 67 -14.36 -10.09 -4.82
N GLN A 68 -15.61 -9.95 -4.38
CA GLN A 68 -16.23 -9.56 -3.07
C GLN A 68 -15.51 -8.79 -1.93
N GLN A 69 -14.20 -8.48 -1.94
CA GLN A 69 -13.52 -7.79 -0.81
C GLN A 69 -13.06 -6.35 -1.09
N ASP A 70 -13.80 -5.42 -0.49
CA ASP A 70 -13.71 -3.95 -0.49
C ASP A 70 -12.46 -3.38 0.20
N VAL A 71 -11.36 -4.13 0.29
CA VAL A 71 -10.20 -3.72 1.08
C VAL A 71 -8.91 -3.89 0.28
N LEU A 72 -8.14 -2.81 0.20
CA LEU A 72 -6.85 -2.76 -0.45
C LEU A 72 -5.77 -2.42 0.58
N THR A 73 -4.78 -3.29 0.71
CA THR A 73 -3.60 -3.04 1.54
C THR A 73 -2.43 -2.65 0.64
N VAL A 74 -1.81 -1.53 0.96
CA VAL A 74 -0.62 -0.98 0.31
C VAL A 74 0.55 -1.16 1.26
N ILE A 75 1.62 -1.80 0.79
CA ILE A 75 2.80 -2.12 1.58
C ILE A 75 4.02 -1.57 0.85
N GLY A 76 4.92 -0.89 1.55
CA GLY A 76 6.06 -0.24 0.92
C GLY A 76 7.01 0.43 1.90
N PRO A 77 8.06 1.11 1.41
CA PRO A 77 8.91 1.97 2.22
C PRO A 77 8.08 3.01 2.97
N ALA A 78 8.38 3.20 4.26
CA ALA A 78 7.61 4.09 5.12
C ALA A 78 7.55 5.53 4.59
N SER A 79 8.61 6.03 3.94
CA SER A 79 8.62 7.34 3.27
C SER A 79 7.52 7.44 2.20
N ILE A 80 7.44 6.44 1.33
CA ILE A 80 6.53 6.42 0.19
C ILE A 80 5.08 6.19 0.64
N VAL A 81 4.87 5.23 1.53
CA VAL A 81 3.52 4.89 2.04
C VAL A 81 2.92 6.06 2.83
N ARG A 82 3.72 6.79 3.62
CA ARG A 82 3.24 7.99 4.32
C ARG A 82 2.82 9.09 3.36
N GLU A 83 3.53 9.26 2.25
CA GLU A 83 3.13 10.23 1.23
C GLU A 83 1.82 9.86 0.55
N ILE A 84 1.63 8.58 0.25
CA ILE A 84 0.38 8.06 -0.32
C ILE A 84 -0.79 8.20 0.66
N LYS A 85 -0.56 7.99 1.97
CA LYS A 85 -1.58 8.23 3.00
C LYS A 85 -2.00 9.70 3.07
N LYS A 86 -1.06 10.63 2.89
CA LYS A 86 -1.32 12.08 2.90
C LYS A 86 -2.03 12.54 1.64
N ASP A 87 -1.62 12.01 0.49
CA ASP A 87 -2.21 12.30 -0.81
C ASP A 87 -2.31 11.01 -1.62
N PRO A 88 -3.50 10.35 -1.60
CA PRO A 88 -3.72 9.11 -2.34
C PRO A 88 -3.48 9.27 -3.85
N THR A 89 -3.59 10.48 -4.42
CA THR A 89 -3.34 10.69 -5.85
C THR A 89 -1.88 10.42 -6.23
N LYS A 90 -0.95 10.52 -5.27
CA LYS A 90 0.45 10.13 -5.47
C LYS A 90 0.62 8.66 -5.81
N MET A 91 -0.27 7.79 -5.35
CA MET A 91 -0.26 6.38 -5.74
C MET A 91 -0.49 6.23 -7.25
N GLN A 92 -1.32 7.07 -7.88
CA GLN A 92 -1.50 7.02 -9.34
C GLN A 92 -0.24 7.46 -10.09
N LEU A 93 0.51 8.42 -9.55
CA LEU A 93 1.78 8.85 -10.15
C LEU A 93 2.81 7.72 -10.15
N LEU A 94 2.79 6.89 -9.11
CA LEU A 94 3.67 5.72 -8.97
C LEU A 94 3.25 4.55 -9.88
N LEU A 95 1.95 4.43 -10.19
CA LEU A 95 1.41 3.40 -11.08
C LEU A 95 1.47 3.80 -12.57
N LYS A 96 1.48 5.10 -12.88
CA LYS A 96 1.60 5.64 -14.26
C LYS A 96 3.02 5.55 -14.84
N GLY A 97 4.00 5.06 -14.08
CA GLY A 97 5.39 4.90 -14.53
C GLY A 97 5.61 3.66 -15.38
N LYS A 98 5.15 3.68 -16.64
CA LYS A 98 5.72 2.95 -17.78
C LYS A 98 5.50 3.75 -19.05
#